data_AF-A0A9E2SDR5-F1
#
_entry.id   AF-A0A9E2SDR5-F1
#
_cell.length_a   1.000
_cell.length_b   1.000
_cell.length_c   1.000
_cell.angle_alpha   90.00
_cell.angle_beta   90.00
_cell.angle_gamma   90.00
#
_symmetry.space_group_name_H-M   'P 1'
#
loop_
_entity.id
_entity.type
_entity.pdbx_description
1 polymer ?
#
loop_
_entity_poly.entity_id
_entity_poly.type
_entity_poly.pdbx_seq_one_letter_code
_entity_poly.pdbx_strand_id
1 'polypeptide(L)'
;MKKLMLAMVVLSGIALYAPSCYNNKADIVLPDSTISFTKSVVPIYVSGGCGCHNTVKPTNTTGSDNAVRFSNGGYNGKDTILYDVILGKTSLIESWINGGKHPGGGDVYLTPQEISVLRSWINQGSPDDRSSGGTPTNVTYSNTIQAMVSSTCAGGSCHTGLGPTLTFAKLVGDKDKLTSMVSSKGTSGHPGGKLTLGSSTWAAINAWLSAGMPQ
;
A
#
# COMPACT_ATOMS: atom_id res chain seq x y z
N MET A 1 26.67 -45.20 -35.46
CA MET A 1 25.87 -45.24 -34.21
C MET A 1 26.50 -44.42 -33.07
N LYS A 2 27.73 -44.71 -32.63
CA LYS A 2 28.39 -43.97 -31.51
C LYS A 2 28.52 -42.45 -31.74
N LYS A 3 28.85 -42.01 -32.96
CA LYS A 3 28.95 -40.58 -33.32
C LYS A 3 27.58 -39.85 -33.34
N LEU A 4 26.50 -40.58 -33.62
CA LEU A 4 25.14 -40.04 -33.64
C LEU A 4 24.59 -39.85 -32.22
N MET A 5 24.89 -40.79 -31.31
CA MET A 5 24.51 -40.66 -29.89
C MET A 5 25.28 -39.53 -29.19
N LEU A 6 26.56 -39.34 -29.50
CA LEU A 6 27.33 -38.23 -28.92
C LEU A 6 26.78 -36.86 -29.37
N ALA A 7 26.36 -36.74 -30.64
CA ALA A 7 25.75 -35.52 -31.16
C ALA A 7 24.40 -35.21 -30.49
N MET A 8 23.56 -36.23 -30.24
CA MET A 8 22.28 -36.04 -29.55
C MET A 8 22.46 -35.65 -28.08
N VAL A 9 23.46 -36.18 -27.37
CA VAL A 9 23.72 -35.83 -25.96
C VAL A 9 24.20 -34.37 -25.84
N VAL A 10 25.03 -33.90 -26.78
CA VAL A 10 25.53 -32.52 -26.77
C VAL A 10 24.43 -31.51 -27.16
N LEU A 11 23.59 -31.81 -28.16
CA LEU A 11 22.46 -30.94 -28.52
C LEU A 11 21.39 -30.87 -27.42
N SER A 12 21.08 -32.00 -26.77
CA SER A 12 20.14 -32.02 -25.64
C SER A 12 20.68 -31.29 -24.40
N GLY A 13 21.99 -31.35 -24.16
CA GLY A 13 22.63 -30.57 -23.10
C GLY A 13 22.53 -29.06 -23.32
N ILE A 14 22.74 -28.58 -24.54
CA ILE A 14 22.64 -27.15 -24.88
C ILE A 14 21.19 -26.65 -24.80
N ALA A 15 20.22 -27.45 -25.25
CA ALA A 15 18.80 -27.11 -25.21
C ALA A 15 18.22 -27.04 -23.78
N LEU A 16 18.76 -27.83 -22.84
CA LEU A 16 18.31 -27.85 -21.44
C LEU A 16 19.04 -26.85 -20.53
N TYR A 17 20.20 -26.32 -20.94
CA TYR A 17 20.95 -25.30 -20.19
C TYR A 17 20.72 -23.86 -20.67
N ALA A 18 20.18 -23.66 -21.88
CA ALA A 18 19.81 -22.33 -22.35
C ALA A 18 18.72 -21.63 -21.48
N PRO A 19 17.68 -22.31 -20.97
CA PRO A 19 16.67 -21.64 -20.14
C PRO A 19 17.11 -21.38 -18.70
N SER A 20 18.16 -22.03 -18.19
CA SER A 20 18.67 -21.78 -16.83
C SER A 20 19.56 -20.55 -16.70
N CYS A 21 20.04 -20.00 -17.83
CA CYS A 21 20.68 -18.69 -17.92
C CYS A 21 19.76 -17.63 -18.55
N TYR A 22 18.52 -17.99 -18.88
CA TYR A 22 17.53 -17.02 -19.34
C TYR A 22 17.20 -16.10 -18.17
N ASN A 23 17.63 -14.84 -18.31
CA ASN A 23 17.41 -13.80 -17.33
C ASN A 23 15.93 -13.40 -17.38
N ASN A 24 15.07 -14.21 -16.79
CA ASN A 24 13.63 -14.01 -16.69
C ASN A 24 13.22 -12.68 -16.02
N LYS A 25 14.20 -11.91 -15.52
CA LYS A 25 14.02 -10.54 -15.05
C LYS A 25 13.98 -9.50 -16.17
N ALA A 26 14.46 -9.81 -17.37
CA ALA A 26 14.56 -8.86 -18.49
C ALA A 26 13.37 -8.93 -19.47
N ASP A 27 12.70 -10.08 -19.58
CA ASP A 27 11.64 -10.31 -20.58
C ASP A 27 10.23 -10.34 -19.97
N ILE A 28 10.04 -9.72 -18.80
CA ILE A 28 8.70 -9.34 -18.36
C ILE A 28 8.42 -7.98 -19.00
N VAL A 29 7.81 -8.01 -20.19
CA VAL A 29 6.98 -6.90 -20.65
C VAL A 29 6.02 -6.63 -19.50
N LEU A 30 6.22 -5.52 -18.77
CA LEU A 30 5.15 -4.98 -17.95
C LEU A 30 4.01 -4.80 -18.94
N PRO A 31 2.90 -5.53 -18.78
CA PRO A 31 1.84 -5.40 -19.75
C PRO A 31 1.45 -3.92 -19.80
N ASP A 32 1.24 -3.37 -21.00
CA ASP A 32 0.57 -2.07 -21.22
C ASP A 32 -0.85 -2.02 -20.59
N SER A 33 -1.20 -3.00 -19.76
CA SER A 33 -2.41 -3.12 -19.00
C SER A 33 -2.34 -2.34 -17.69
N THR A 34 -3.53 -1.93 -17.23
CA THR A 34 -3.77 -1.41 -15.89
C THR A 34 -3.08 -2.25 -14.81
N ILE A 35 -2.26 -1.61 -13.97
CA ILE A 35 -1.61 -2.27 -12.84
C ILE A 35 -2.63 -2.44 -11.72
N SER A 36 -2.85 -3.70 -11.33
CA SER A 36 -3.77 -4.05 -10.26
C SER A 36 -3.19 -3.68 -8.90
N PHE A 37 -3.92 -2.89 -8.11
CA PHE A 37 -3.53 -2.59 -6.74
C PHE A 37 -3.47 -3.86 -5.89
N THR A 38 -4.53 -4.66 -5.91
CA THR A 38 -4.62 -5.89 -5.10
C THR A 38 -3.66 -6.99 -5.54
N LYS A 39 -3.40 -7.16 -6.84
CA LYS A 39 -2.60 -8.28 -7.36
C LYS A 39 -1.12 -7.93 -7.60
N SER A 40 -0.80 -6.67 -7.87
CA SER A 40 0.57 -6.27 -8.23
C SER A 40 1.23 -5.41 -7.17
N VAL A 41 0.50 -4.49 -6.54
CA VAL A 41 1.08 -3.54 -5.56
C VAL A 41 1.09 -4.13 -4.16
N VAL A 42 -0.05 -4.65 -3.70
CA VAL A 42 -0.20 -5.18 -2.33
C VAL A 42 0.84 -6.25 -1.99
N PRO A 43 1.18 -7.23 -2.86
CA PRO A 43 2.26 -8.20 -2.58
C PRO A 43 3.62 -7.56 -2.26
N ILE A 44 3.98 -6.44 -2.91
CA ILE A 44 5.23 -5.71 -2.64
C ILE A 44 5.25 -5.19 -1.19
N TYR A 45 4.09 -4.73 -0.71
CA TYR A 45 3.94 -4.19 0.63
C TYR A 45 3.87 -5.26 1.73
N VAL A 46 3.24 -6.40 1.44
CA VAL A 46 2.99 -7.43 2.46
C VAL A 46 4.12 -8.47 2.56
N SER A 47 4.82 -8.77 1.45
CA SER A 47 5.87 -9.81 1.41
C SER A 47 7.11 -9.44 0.59
N GLY A 48 7.04 -8.47 -0.33
CA GLY A 48 8.16 -7.99 -1.13
C GLY A 48 9.08 -7.01 -0.38
N GLY A 49 9.54 -5.97 -1.07
CA GLY A 49 10.45 -4.96 -0.51
C GLY A 49 9.99 -4.26 0.79
N CYS A 50 8.71 -4.31 1.17
CA CYS A 50 8.27 -3.80 2.47
C CYS A 50 7.90 -4.91 3.48
N GLY A 51 8.14 -6.20 3.18
CA GLY A 51 7.69 -7.33 3.99
C GLY A 51 8.15 -7.29 5.46
N CYS A 52 9.32 -6.70 5.74
CA CYS A 52 9.83 -6.49 7.11
C CYS A 52 8.89 -5.67 8.01
N HIS A 53 7.99 -4.87 7.43
CA HIS A 53 7.00 -4.08 8.15
C HIS A 53 5.86 -4.92 8.76
N ASN A 54 5.78 -6.21 8.41
CA ASN A 54 4.67 -7.09 8.81
C ASN A 54 5.09 -8.16 9.83
N THR A 55 6.37 -8.21 10.22
CA THR A 55 6.95 -9.30 11.04
C THR A 55 6.95 -9.03 12.55
N VAL A 56 6.61 -7.82 13.01
CA VAL A 56 6.71 -7.43 14.42
C VAL A 56 5.50 -7.84 15.27
N LYS A 57 5.74 -8.22 16.54
CA LYS A 57 4.68 -8.42 17.56
C LYS A 57 4.33 -7.08 18.23
N PRO A 58 3.06 -6.78 18.52
CA PRO A 58 2.65 -5.66 19.36
C PRO A 58 2.91 -6.02 20.84
N THR A 59 4.17 -6.12 21.24
CA THR A 59 4.53 -6.21 22.66
C THR A 59 5.58 -5.16 22.93
N ASN A 60 5.09 -4.01 23.42
CA ASN A 60 5.80 -2.94 24.11
C ASN A 60 7.21 -3.28 24.64
N THR A 61 8.24 -3.35 23.82
CA THR A 61 9.63 -3.25 24.28
C THR A 61 10.56 -3.15 23.09
N THR A 62 10.93 -1.90 22.81
CA THR A 62 12.25 -1.49 22.32
C THR A 62 12.70 -2.10 20.98
N GLY A 63 12.44 -1.37 19.87
CA GLY A 63 13.37 -1.33 18.74
C GLY A 63 12.78 -1.42 17.32
N SER A 64 11.57 -1.95 17.14
CA SER A 64 10.98 -2.18 15.80
C SER A 64 9.47 -1.85 15.70
N ASP A 65 8.88 -1.31 16.77
CA ASP A 65 7.44 -0.98 16.87
C ASP A 65 7.01 0.29 16.11
N ASN A 66 7.95 1.09 15.60
CA ASN A 66 7.64 2.34 14.89
C ASN A 66 7.45 2.16 13.37
N ALA A 67 7.73 0.97 12.83
CA ALA A 67 7.51 0.71 11.42
C ALA A 67 6.00 0.66 11.12
N VAL A 68 5.58 1.38 10.08
CA VAL A 68 4.20 1.34 9.58
C VAL A 68 3.86 -0.09 9.20
N ARG A 69 2.76 -0.66 9.70
CA ARG A 69 2.31 -2.00 9.31
C ARG A 69 1.45 -1.94 8.05
N PHE A 70 1.60 -2.91 7.15
CA PHE A 70 0.74 -3.05 5.97
C PHE A 70 -0.21 -4.25 6.08
N SER A 71 0.02 -5.14 7.03
CA SER A 71 -0.91 -6.18 7.45
C SER A 71 -0.87 -6.44 8.96
N ASN A 72 -1.97 -6.98 9.47
CA ASN A 72 -2.06 -7.57 10.82
C ASN A 72 -1.61 -9.05 10.82
N GLY A 73 -1.17 -9.53 9.66
CA GLY A 73 -0.84 -10.92 9.37
C GLY A 73 0.54 -11.31 9.86
N GLY A 74 0.57 -11.94 11.03
CA GLY A 74 1.77 -12.41 11.73
C GLY A 74 1.55 -12.60 13.23
N TYR A 75 0.53 -11.93 13.79
CA TYR A 75 0.28 -11.95 15.23
C TYR A 75 -0.84 -12.91 15.69
N ASN A 76 -1.84 -13.25 14.84
CA ASN A 76 -3.00 -14.07 15.24
C ASN A 76 -3.54 -15.01 14.14
N GLY A 77 -2.75 -15.36 13.13
CA GLY A 77 -3.17 -16.33 12.08
C GLY A 77 -4.29 -15.84 11.15
N LYS A 78 -4.62 -14.53 11.15
CA LYS A 78 -5.49 -13.89 10.15
C LYS A 78 -4.75 -12.74 9.49
N ASP A 79 -4.38 -12.91 8.23
CA ASP A 79 -3.73 -11.90 7.41
C ASP A 79 -4.76 -10.86 6.95
N THR A 80 -5.06 -9.88 7.82
CA THR A 80 -5.83 -8.70 7.39
C THR A 80 -4.88 -7.68 6.78
N ILE A 81 -5.01 -7.45 5.48
CA ILE A 81 -4.27 -6.44 4.75
C ILE A 81 -4.86 -5.06 5.05
N LEU A 82 -4.01 -4.10 5.41
CA LEU A 82 -4.38 -2.71 5.70
C LEU A 82 -4.28 -1.88 4.42
N TYR A 83 -5.17 -2.16 3.47
CA TYR A 83 -5.12 -1.56 2.13
C TYR A 83 -5.07 -0.02 2.13
N ASP A 84 -5.87 0.65 2.97
CA ASP A 84 -5.85 2.11 2.99
C ASP A 84 -4.58 2.68 3.62
N VAL A 85 -3.86 1.91 4.44
CA VAL A 85 -2.52 2.28 4.89
C VAL A 85 -1.54 2.24 3.72
N ILE A 86 -1.66 1.26 2.82
CA ILE A 86 -0.84 1.19 1.60
C ILE A 86 -1.17 2.39 0.68
N LEU A 87 -2.45 2.62 0.39
CA LEU A 87 -2.91 3.75 -0.43
C LEU A 87 -2.48 5.09 0.17
N GLY A 88 -2.54 5.22 1.49
CA GLY A 88 -2.17 6.44 2.20
C GLY A 88 -0.68 6.80 2.11
N LYS A 89 0.16 5.91 1.56
CA LYS A 89 1.62 6.08 1.45
C LYS A 89 2.10 6.31 0.01
N THR A 90 1.18 6.49 -0.95
CA THR A 90 1.50 6.74 -2.36
C THR A 90 2.57 7.83 -2.57
N SER A 91 2.49 8.95 -1.85
CA SER A 91 3.47 10.04 -1.98
C SER A 91 4.86 9.69 -1.43
N LEU A 92 4.92 8.91 -0.35
CA LEU A 92 6.19 8.44 0.22
C LEU A 92 6.85 7.40 -0.68
N ILE A 93 6.07 6.46 -1.22
CA ILE A 93 6.59 5.45 -2.15
C ILE A 93 7.03 6.11 -3.47
N GLU A 94 6.29 7.12 -3.96
CA GLU A 94 6.67 7.91 -5.13
C GLU A 94 8.02 8.60 -4.94
N SER A 95 8.26 9.18 -3.76
CA SER A 95 9.58 9.75 -3.44
C SER A 95 10.68 8.68 -3.46
N TRP A 96 10.44 7.53 -2.82
CA TRP A 96 11.42 6.45 -2.71
C TRP A 96 11.79 5.84 -4.08
N ILE A 97 10.82 5.55 -4.94
CA ILE A 97 11.09 4.99 -6.29
C ILE A 97 11.76 5.98 -7.25
N ASN A 98 11.84 7.26 -6.89
CA ASN A 98 12.50 8.32 -7.66
C ASN A 98 13.82 8.77 -7.04
N GLY A 99 14.47 7.91 -6.26
CA GLY A 99 15.79 8.16 -5.68
C GLY A 99 15.77 8.75 -4.26
N GLY A 100 14.58 8.91 -3.68
CA GLY A 100 14.43 9.14 -2.25
C GLY A 100 14.91 7.95 -1.41
N LYS A 101 14.99 8.14 -0.10
CA LYS A 101 15.40 7.08 0.84
C LYS A 101 14.18 6.44 1.49
N HIS A 102 14.30 5.16 1.86
CA HIS A 102 13.33 4.48 2.71
C HIS A 102 13.14 5.29 4.02
N PRO A 103 11.88 5.63 4.41
CA PRO A 103 11.63 6.41 5.62
C PRO A 103 11.81 5.59 6.91
N GLY A 104 12.60 6.11 7.85
CA GLY A 104 12.98 5.41 9.08
C GLY A 104 14.07 4.38 8.77
N GLY A 105 15.24 4.50 9.41
CA GLY A 105 16.46 3.82 9.00
C GLY A 105 16.28 2.33 8.62
N GLY A 106 16.84 1.96 7.47
CA GLY A 106 16.81 0.60 6.93
C GLY A 106 17.37 0.59 5.50
N ASP A 107 18.31 -0.29 5.23
CA ASP A 107 18.87 -0.50 3.89
C ASP A 107 18.04 -1.54 3.14
N VAL A 108 16.78 -1.22 2.89
CA VAL A 108 15.92 -2.04 2.04
C VAL A 108 15.77 -1.34 0.70
N TYR A 109 15.90 -2.12 -0.37
CA TYR A 109 15.82 -1.62 -1.74
C TYR A 109 14.78 -2.43 -2.48
N LEU A 110 13.78 -1.73 -3.00
CA LEU A 110 12.86 -2.30 -3.99
C LEU A 110 13.69 -2.81 -5.17
N THR A 111 13.37 -4.00 -5.66
CA THR A 111 13.97 -4.50 -6.90
C THR A 111 13.59 -3.58 -8.07
N PRO A 112 14.39 -3.54 -9.15
CA PRO A 112 14.03 -2.76 -10.34
C PRO A 112 12.62 -3.05 -10.87
N GLN A 113 12.17 -4.30 -10.74
CA GLN A 113 10.83 -4.70 -11.15
C GLN A 113 9.73 -4.14 -10.23
N GLU A 114 9.92 -4.21 -8.91
CA GLU A 114 8.97 -3.63 -7.95
C GLU A 114 8.88 -2.11 -8.13
N ILE A 115 10.02 -1.44 -8.35
CA ILE A 115 10.08 -0.01 -8.70
C ILE A 115 9.24 0.25 -9.96
N SER A 116 9.38 -0.58 -10.99
CA SER A 116 8.67 -0.40 -12.26
C SER A 116 7.16 -0.59 -12.10
N VAL A 117 6.72 -1.61 -11.35
CA VAL A 117 5.30 -1.83 -11.01
C VAL A 117 4.72 -0.65 -10.23
N LEU A 118 5.41 -0.20 -9.18
CA LEU A 118 4.97 0.91 -8.35
C LEU A 118 4.92 2.22 -9.14
N ARG A 119 5.92 2.48 -9.98
CA ARG A 119 5.95 3.67 -10.85
C ARG A 119 4.78 3.68 -11.83
N SER A 120 4.54 2.55 -12.51
CA SER A 120 3.42 2.43 -13.45
C SER A 120 2.07 2.60 -12.75
N TRP A 121 1.88 1.99 -11.58
CA TRP A 121 0.66 2.16 -10.79
C TRP A 121 0.44 3.60 -10.34
N ILE A 122 1.48 4.29 -9.86
CA ILE A 122 1.40 5.71 -9.46
C ILE A 122 1.09 6.61 -10.66
N ASN A 123 1.73 6.37 -11.80
CA ASN A 123 1.48 7.12 -13.04
C ASN A 123 0.05 6.93 -13.57
N GLN A 124 -0.58 5.79 -13.27
CA GLN A 124 -2.00 5.53 -13.54
C GLN A 124 -2.95 6.20 -12.54
N GLY A 125 -2.42 6.99 -11.59
CA GLY A 125 -3.19 7.66 -10.55
C GLY A 125 -3.43 6.82 -9.29
N SER A 126 -2.67 5.73 -9.13
CA SER A 126 -2.81 4.78 -8.02
C SER A 126 -4.23 4.23 -7.87
N PRO A 127 -4.81 3.65 -8.96
CA PRO A 127 -6.17 3.13 -8.91
C PRO A 127 -6.29 2.02 -7.87
N ASP A 128 -7.37 2.08 -7.08
CA ASP A 128 -7.78 1.01 -6.17
C ASP A 128 -8.80 0.12 -6.89
N ASP A 129 -8.41 -1.11 -7.21
CA ASP A 129 -9.24 -2.07 -7.95
C ASP A 129 -10.10 -2.96 -7.05
N ARG A 130 -10.16 -2.67 -5.74
CA ARG A 130 -11.13 -3.28 -4.84
C ARG A 130 -12.53 -2.78 -5.19
N SER A 131 -13.53 -3.65 -5.00
CA SER A 131 -14.92 -3.24 -5.13
C SER A 131 -15.23 -2.10 -4.14
N SER A 132 -15.81 -1.02 -4.64
CA SER A 132 -16.31 0.05 -3.78
C SER A 132 -17.43 -0.51 -2.91
N GLY A 133 -17.24 -0.53 -1.59
CA GLY A 133 -18.36 -0.67 -0.66
C GLY A 133 -19.38 0.44 -0.94
N GLY A 134 -20.67 0.14 -0.84
CA GLY A 134 -21.71 1.16 -1.00
C GLY A 134 -21.54 2.30 0.00
N THR A 135 -22.11 3.47 -0.31
CA THR A 135 -22.13 4.61 0.62
C THR A 135 -22.83 4.19 1.91
N PRO A 136 -22.16 4.23 3.07
CA PRO A 136 -22.80 3.88 4.33
C PRO A 136 -23.92 4.87 4.67
N THR A 137 -25.01 4.36 5.25
CA THR A 137 -26.12 5.17 5.78
C THR A 137 -25.96 5.31 7.30
N ASN A 138 -26.61 6.33 7.90
CA ASN A 138 -26.57 6.59 9.34
C ASN A 138 -25.15 6.76 9.91
N VAL A 139 -24.29 7.43 9.14
CA VAL A 139 -22.87 7.62 9.48
C VAL A 139 -22.75 8.60 10.66
N THR A 140 -22.29 8.10 11.80
CA THR A 140 -21.88 8.91 12.96
C THR A 140 -20.41 8.68 13.29
N TYR A 141 -19.86 9.53 14.15
CA TYR A 141 -18.49 9.35 14.60
C TYR A 141 -18.32 8.01 15.31
N SER A 142 -19.14 7.76 16.32
CA SER A 142 -19.14 6.54 17.13
C SER A 142 -19.40 5.27 16.33
N ASN A 143 -20.33 5.30 15.36
CA ASN A 143 -20.72 4.09 14.63
C ASN A 143 -19.82 3.78 13.43
N THR A 144 -19.15 4.76 12.84
CA THR A 144 -18.44 4.57 11.57
C THR A 144 -17.06 5.21 11.56
N ILE A 145 -16.97 6.52 11.85
CA ILE A 145 -15.72 7.26 11.64
C ILE A 145 -14.65 6.87 12.64
N GLN A 146 -14.99 6.58 13.90
CA GLN A 146 -14.02 6.19 14.92
C GLN A 146 -13.29 4.90 14.54
N ALA A 147 -14.04 3.89 14.08
CA ALA A 147 -13.45 2.63 13.63
C ALA A 147 -12.57 2.86 12.40
N MET A 148 -13.04 3.63 11.41
CA MET A 148 -12.28 3.98 10.20
C MET A 148 -11.00 4.75 10.54
N VAL A 149 -11.07 5.77 11.40
CA VAL A 149 -9.90 6.54 11.85
C VAL A 149 -8.91 5.62 12.52
N SER A 150 -9.37 4.70 13.37
CA SER A 150 -8.52 3.74 14.07
C SER A 150 -7.81 2.80 13.10
N SER A 151 -8.50 2.29 12.08
CA SER A 151 -7.93 1.32 11.12
C SER A 151 -7.12 1.94 9.99
N THR A 152 -7.53 3.12 9.50
CA THR A 152 -7.02 3.71 8.26
C THR A 152 -6.07 4.87 8.53
N CYS A 153 -6.45 5.80 9.41
CA CYS A 153 -5.67 7.01 9.67
C CYS A 153 -4.64 6.81 10.78
N ALA A 154 -5.01 6.09 11.83
CA ALA A 154 -4.16 5.74 12.97
C ALA A 154 -3.48 4.36 12.79
N GLY A 155 -4.09 3.43 12.05
CA GLY A 155 -3.61 2.05 11.91
C GLY A 155 -2.22 1.92 11.26
N GLY A 156 -1.79 2.94 10.52
CA GLY A 156 -0.44 3.06 9.96
C GLY A 156 0.49 3.99 10.74
N SER A 157 0.18 4.31 11.99
CA SER A 157 0.91 5.25 12.87
C SER A 157 1.00 6.69 12.36
N CYS A 158 0.21 7.09 11.35
CA CYS A 158 0.20 8.46 10.85
C CYS A 158 -0.36 9.42 11.90
N HIS A 159 -1.48 9.08 12.53
CA HIS A 159 -2.17 9.94 13.51
C HIS A 159 -2.07 9.44 14.96
N THR A 160 -1.14 8.53 15.22
CA THR A 160 -0.76 8.05 16.56
C THR A 160 0.75 8.06 16.77
N GLY A 161 1.50 8.68 15.86
CA GLY A 161 2.95 8.80 15.91
C GLY A 161 3.46 10.02 15.13
N LEU A 162 3.27 10.05 13.80
CA LEU A 162 3.84 11.10 12.93
C LEU A 162 3.05 12.42 12.91
N GLY A 163 1.79 12.38 13.33
CA GLY A 163 0.82 13.47 13.21
C GLY A 163 -0.11 13.51 14.42
N PRO A 164 -1.02 14.50 14.48
CA PRO A 164 -1.86 14.72 15.64
C PRO A 164 -2.87 13.59 15.83
N THR A 165 -3.19 13.29 17.09
CA THR A 165 -4.28 12.38 17.46
C THR A 165 -5.62 12.87 16.91
N LEU A 166 -6.30 12.04 16.12
CA LEU A 166 -7.59 12.35 15.51
C LEU A 166 -8.75 11.98 16.43
N THR A 167 -9.05 12.86 17.39
CA THR A 167 -10.28 12.77 18.19
C THR A 167 -11.49 13.34 17.43
N PHE A 168 -12.71 13.05 17.90
CA PHE A 168 -13.92 13.70 17.37
C PHE A 168 -13.78 15.22 17.33
N ALA A 169 -13.42 15.84 18.47
CA ALA A 169 -13.24 17.28 18.57
C ALA A 169 -12.17 17.81 17.60
N LYS A 170 -11.08 17.05 17.40
CA LYS A 170 -10.03 17.43 16.45
C LYS A 170 -10.52 17.40 15.00
N LEU A 171 -11.26 16.37 14.62
CA LEU A 171 -11.84 16.24 13.28
C LEU A 171 -12.87 17.33 13.01
N VAL A 172 -13.77 17.59 13.96
CA VAL A 172 -14.76 18.68 13.88
C VAL A 172 -14.07 20.05 13.76
N GLY A 173 -13.05 20.30 14.56
CA GLY A 173 -12.28 21.55 14.50
C GLY A 173 -11.51 21.73 13.19
N ASP A 174 -11.18 20.65 12.48
CA ASP A 174 -10.50 20.66 11.18
C ASP A 174 -11.47 20.39 10.00
N LYS A 175 -12.77 20.69 10.16
CA LYS A 175 -13.80 20.44 9.13
C LYS A 175 -13.40 20.93 7.75
N ASP A 176 -12.87 22.15 7.62
CA ASP A 176 -12.50 22.71 6.32
C ASP A 176 -11.37 21.93 5.63
N LYS A 177 -10.41 21.41 6.41
CA LYS A 177 -9.35 20.55 5.89
C LYS A 177 -9.92 19.21 5.44
N LEU A 178 -10.83 18.62 6.21
CA LEU A 178 -11.51 17.38 5.83
C LEU A 178 -12.35 17.57 4.57
N THR A 179 -13.09 18.68 4.44
CA THR A 179 -13.85 19.02 3.25
C THR A 179 -12.95 19.21 2.03
N SER A 180 -11.81 19.90 2.18
CA SER A 180 -10.81 20.04 1.11
C SER A 180 -10.22 18.69 0.71
N MET A 181 -9.88 17.83 1.69
CA MET A 181 -9.41 16.47 1.42
C MET A 181 -10.45 15.65 0.65
N VAL A 182 -11.70 15.63 1.10
CA VAL A 182 -12.76 14.83 0.47
C VAL A 182 -13.09 15.32 -0.94
N SER A 183 -13.28 16.63 -1.12
CA SER A 183 -13.62 17.21 -2.43
C SER A 183 -12.50 17.00 -3.45
N SER A 184 -11.24 17.03 -3.02
CA SER A 184 -10.07 16.83 -3.87
C SER A 184 -9.59 15.38 -3.93
N LYS A 185 -10.30 14.44 -3.28
CA LYS A 185 -9.91 13.03 -3.12
C LYS A 185 -8.46 12.87 -2.64
N GLY A 186 -8.05 13.72 -1.69
CA GLY A 186 -6.75 13.72 -1.04
C GLY A 186 -5.62 14.37 -1.85
N THR A 187 -5.88 14.97 -3.01
CA THR A 187 -4.87 15.75 -3.74
C THR A 187 -4.50 17.07 -3.04
N SER A 188 -5.36 17.56 -2.14
CA SER A 188 -5.13 18.76 -1.31
C SER A 188 -5.75 18.60 0.08
N GLY A 189 -5.50 19.57 0.97
CA GLY A 189 -6.14 19.68 2.29
C GLY A 189 -5.46 18.88 3.41
N HIS A 190 -4.75 17.79 3.09
CA HIS A 190 -3.98 17.05 4.09
C HIS A 190 -2.59 17.68 4.32
N PRO A 191 -2.23 18.08 5.56
CA PRO A 191 -0.95 18.76 5.84
C PRO A 191 0.30 17.93 5.53
N GLY A 192 0.19 16.60 5.54
CA GLY A 192 1.27 15.69 5.16
C GLY A 192 1.44 15.48 3.66
N GLY A 193 0.77 16.27 2.81
CA GLY A 193 0.79 16.14 1.36
C GLY A 193 -0.29 15.21 0.81
N LYS A 194 -0.17 14.87 -0.47
CA LYS A 194 -1.14 14.05 -1.22
C LYS A 194 -1.39 12.71 -0.52
N LEU A 195 -2.68 12.37 -0.39
CA LEU A 195 -3.19 11.15 0.21
C LEU A 195 -4.07 10.41 -0.81
N THR A 196 -3.92 9.09 -0.90
CA THR A 196 -4.87 8.23 -1.60
C THR A 196 -5.56 7.33 -0.57
N LEU A 197 -6.87 7.19 -0.63
CA LEU A 197 -7.66 6.27 0.20
C LEU A 197 -8.65 5.50 -0.68
N GLY A 198 -9.15 4.38 -0.18
CA GLY A 198 -10.20 3.62 -0.86
C GLY A 198 -11.49 4.43 -1.04
N SER A 199 -12.27 4.08 -2.06
CA SER A 199 -13.51 4.80 -2.39
C SER A 199 -14.56 4.74 -1.28
N SER A 200 -14.65 3.62 -0.55
CA SER A 200 -15.55 3.47 0.60
C SER A 200 -15.17 4.40 1.76
N THR A 201 -13.88 4.60 1.99
CA THR A 201 -13.35 5.51 3.00
C THR A 201 -13.70 6.95 2.65
N TRP A 202 -13.48 7.37 1.40
CA TRP A 202 -13.93 8.68 0.93
C TRP A 202 -15.44 8.87 1.05
N ALA A 203 -16.23 7.86 0.67
CA ALA A 203 -17.69 7.91 0.75
C ALA A 203 -18.18 8.06 2.19
N ALA A 204 -17.59 7.35 3.13
CA ALA A 204 -17.94 7.41 4.55
C ALA A 204 -17.61 8.78 5.16
N ILE A 205 -16.42 9.35 4.89
CA ILE A 205 -16.07 10.70 5.38
C ILE A 205 -17.00 11.74 4.75
N ASN A 206 -17.29 11.64 3.45
CA ASN A 206 -18.19 12.55 2.76
C ASN A 206 -19.63 12.49 3.32
N ALA A 207 -20.14 11.29 3.58
CA ALA A 207 -21.46 11.10 4.17
C ALA A 207 -21.56 11.70 5.57
N TRP A 208 -20.52 11.52 6.40
CA TRP A 208 -20.46 12.13 7.73
C TRP A 208 -20.39 13.66 7.70
N LEU A 209 -19.55 14.23 6.83
CA LEU A 209 -19.47 15.69 6.66
C LEU A 209 -20.80 16.27 6.19
N SER A 210 -21.46 15.60 5.24
CA SER A 210 -22.76 16.03 4.69
C SER A 210 -23.88 15.94 5.73
N ALA A 211 -23.80 14.99 6.67
CA ALA A 211 -24.74 14.85 7.78
C ALA A 211 -24.49 15.87 8.93
N GLY A 212 -23.51 16.75 8.81
CA GLY A 212 -23.18 17.73 9.85
C GLY A 212 -22.26 17.18 10.95
N MET A 213 -21.51 16.12 10.66
CA MET A 213 -20.56 15.47 11.56
C MET A 213 -21.18 14.99 12.89
N PRO A 214 -22.30 14.22 12.87
CA PRO A 214 -22.93 13.73 14.09
C PRO A 214 -21.98 12.80 14.86
N GLN A 215 -22.02 12.88 16.19
CA GLN A 215 -21.20 12.06 17.08
C GLN A 215 -21.72 10.61 17.16
#